data_AF-A0AAN4ATZ9-F1
#
_entry.id   AF-A0AAN4ATZ9-F1
#
_cell.length_a   1.000
_cell.length_b   1.000
_cell.length_c   1.000
_cell.angle_alpha   90.00
_cell.angle_beta   90.00
_cell.angle_gamma   90.00
#
_symmetry.space_group_name_H-M   'P 1'
#
loop_
_entity.id
_entity.type
_entity.pdbx_description
1 polymer ?
#
loop_
_entity_poly.entity_id
_entity_poly.type
_entity_poly.pdbx_seq_one_letter_code
_entity_poly.pdbx_strand_id
1 'polypeptide(L)'
;MKNENLAKEIFLEKIKNSHTEPTSDEKELLKNRDFLIEVLKINTSVFRFTEQFQNDKEIVRAVIKQDIAAKRGIGLLKFASEEIRADKDFMLEMLSLDNWALDKASDELKDDKEFVLQAMKGKYAIPLDFASLRLRKDKDVVLENISNEILRTMQYKLKCDIENKEQKRELIKQNIESILLKKCDDKDILKAVEETQKYENLEEILKKVKGDFTNPFKEEKIKEILKKIEEKPSLLEYADEEIKNDKKVILSAIKKAWYVFRFASKQLRADREVVLAVGGYIV
;
A
#
# COMPACT_ATOMS: atom_id res chain seq x y z
N MET A 1 -16.05 46.33 -10.19
CA MET A 1 -15.25 46.68 -8.98
C MET A 1 -16.05 46.56 -7.69
N LYS A 2 -17.00 47.45 -7.34
CA LYS A 2 -17.75 47.34 -6.05
C LYS A 2 -18.50 46.02 -5.85
N ASN A 3 -19.15 45.50 -6.89
CA ASN A 3 -19.93 44.27 -6.80
C ASN A 3 -19.05 43.00 -6.71
N GLU A 4 -17.88 43.02 -7.35
CA GLU A 4 -16.93 41.90 -7.32
C GLU A 4 -16.20 41.80 -5.98
N ASN A 5 -15.79 42.93 -5.40
CA ASN A 5 -15.17 42.94 -4.07
C ASN A 5 -16.15 42.43 -2.99
N LEU A 6 -17.41 42.87 -3.05
CA LEU A 6 -18.45 42.37 -2.16
C LEU A 6 -18.67 40.85 -2.34
N ALA A 7 -18.68 40.36 -3.57
CA ALA A 7 -18.78 38.93 -3.84
C ALA A 7 -17.60 38.13 -3.27
N LYS A 8 -16.37 38.65 -3.38
CA LYS A 8 -15.16 38.06 -2.78
C LYS A 8 -15.26 38.01 -1.26
N GLU A 9 -15.67 39.11 -0.61
CA GLU A 9 -15.85 39.17 0.85
C GLU A 9 -16.91 38.16 1.33
N ILE A 10 -18.06 38.10 0.67
CA ILE A 10 -19.13 37.14 0.96
C ILE A 10 -18.60 35.70 0.83
N PHE A 11 -17.85 35.42 -0.24
CA PHE A 11 -17.27 34.11 -0.46
C PHE A 11 -16.26 33.73 0.63
N LEU A 12 -15.36 34.65 1.01
CA LEU A 12 -14.38 34.42 2.07
C LEU A 12 -15.06 34.11 3.42
N GLU A 13 -16.15 34.81 3.77
CA GLU A 13 -16.92 34.51 4.98
C GLU A 13 -17.61 33.13 4.92
N LYS A 14 -18.14 32.76 3.74
CA LYS A 14 -18.78 31.45 3.51
C LYS A 14 -17.82 30.27 3.70
N ILE A 15 -16.59 30.38 3.19
CA ILE A 15 -15.61 29.26 3.23
C ILE A 15 -14.92 29.09 4.59
N LYS A 16 -14.96 30.11 5.46
CA LYS A 16 -14.44 30.00 6.84
C LYS A 16 -15.21 28.98 7.67
N ASN A 17 -16.52 28.86 7.42
CA ASN A 17 -17.44 28.12 8.29
C ASN A 17 -18.08 26.89 7.60
N SER A 18 -17.73 26.59 6.34
CA SER A 18 -18.39 25.52 5.59
C SER A 18 -17.45 24.76 4.65
N HIS A 19 -17.80 23.49 4.41
CA HIS A 19 -17.16 22.62 3.41
C HIS A 19 -17.99 22.56 2.11
N THR A 20 -18.77 23.61 1.85
CA THR A 20 -19.71 23.62 0.72
C THR A 20 -18.98 23.84 -0.59
N GLU A 21 -19.47 23.19 -1.65
CA GLU A 21 -18.94 23.38 -2.99
C GLU A 21 -19.22 24.83 -3.46
N PRO A 22 -18.22 25.50 -4.08
CA PRO A 22 -18.41 26.81 -4.66
C PRO A 22 -19.47 26.78 -5.79
N THR A 23 -20.34 27.78 -5.85
CA THR A 23 -21.29 27.97 -6.95
C THR A 23 -20.55 28.26 -8.27
N SER A 24 -21.27 28.23 -9.40
CA SER A 24 -20.68 28.56 -10.71
C SER A 24 -20.00 29.94 -10.70
N ASP A 25 -20.65 30.94 -10.13
CA ASP A 25 -20.10 32.31 -10.06
C ASP A 25 -18.89 32.39 -9.13
N GLU A 26 -18.89 31.64 -8.03
CA GLU A 26 -17.74 31.57 -7.12
C GLU A 26 -16.55 30.85 -7.78
N LYS A 27 -16.79 29.81 -8.58
CA LYS A 27 -15.74 29.14 -9.39
C LYS A 27 -15.10 30.10 -10.40
N GLU A 28 -15.86 31.04 -10.97
CA GLU A 28 -15.29 32.09 -11.82
C GLU A 28 -14.34 33.01 -11.05
N LEU A 29 -14.67 33.40 -9.80
CA LEU A 29 -13.77 34.17 -8.94
C LEU A 29 -12.46 33.42 -8.67
N LEU A 30 -12.54 32.10 -8.46
CA LEU A 30 -11.40 31.23 -8.20
C LEU A 30 -10.47 31.04 -9.41
N LYS A 31 -10.82 31.53 -10.61
CA LYS A 31 -9.89 31.58 -11.75
C LYS A 31 -8.80 32.62 -11.57
N ASN A 32 -9.00 33.60 -10.70
CA ASN A 32 -7.96 34.57 -10.35
C ASN A 32 -6.97 33.93 -9.36
N ARG A 33 -5.69 33.83 -9.75
CA ARG A 33 -4.63 33.19 -8.96
C ARG A 33 -4.41 33.86 -7.60
N ASP A 34 -4.38 35.19 -7.56
CA ASP A 34 -4.11 35.94 -6.33
C ASP A 34 -5.25 35.75 -5.32
N PHE A 35 -6.49 35.83 -5.81
CA PHE A 35 -7.67 35.57 -4.99
C PHE A 35 -7.73 34.11 -4.51
N LEU A 36 -7.37 33.15 -5.36
CA LEU A 36 -7.26 31.76 -4.96
C LEU A 36 -6.24 31.57 -3.82
N ILE A 37 -5.09 32.23 -3.87
CA ILE A 37 -4.09 32.16 -2.80
C ILE A 37 -4.66 32.69 -1.48
N GLU A 38 -5.44 33.79 -1.51
CA GLU A 38 -6.15 34.29 -0.32
C GLU A 38 -7.15 33.28 0.23
N VAL A 39 -7.93 32.65 -0.65
CA VAL A 39 -8.90 31.61 -0.32
C VAL A 39 -8.23 30.38 0.31
N LEU A 40 -7.13 29.89 -0.27
CA LEU A 40 -6.43 28.68 0.20
C LEU A 40 -5.79 28.88 1.57
N LYS A 41 -5.37 30.10 1.93
CA LYS A 41 -4.92 30.43 3.30
C LYS A 41 -6.00 30.17 4.35
N ILE A 42 -7.27 30.31 3.96
CA ILE A 42 -8.42 30.07 4.84
C ILE A 42 -8.85 28.60 4.77
N ASN A 43 -9.09 28.10 3.56
CA ASN A 43 -9.65 26.79 3.35
C ASN A 43 -9.10 26.14 2.08
N THR A 44 -8.12 25.26 2.28
CA THR A 44 -7.47 24.47 1.24
C THR A 44 -8.38 23.45 0.57
N SER A 45 -9.52 23.06 1.17
CA SER A 45 -10.44 22.10 0.55
C SER A 45 -11.03 22.62 -0.76
N VAL A 46 -11.03 23.95 -0.97
CA VAL A 46 -11.47 24.61 -2.20
C VAL A 46 -10.61 24.20 -3.41
N PHE A 47 -9.35 23.80 -3.21
CA PHE A 47 -8.43 23.39 -4.26
C PHE A 47 -8.99 22.30 -5.19
N ARG A 48 -9.87 21.43 -4.68
CA ARG A 48 -10.50 20.37 -5.49
C ARG A 48 -11.42 20.88 -6.59
N PHE A 49 -11.82 22.15 -6.53
CA PHE A 49 -12.71 22.81 -7.50
C PHE A 49 -11.98 23.75 -8.44
N THR A 50 -10.64 23.79 -8.39
CA THR A 50 -9.81 24.73 -9.16
C THR A 50 -8.95 23.99 -10.16
N GLU A 51 -9.58 23.30 -11.12
CA GLU A 51 -8.95 22.41 -12.11
C GLU A 51 -7.80 23.09 -12.86
N GLN A 52 -7.98 24.37 -13.23
CA GLN A 52 -6.97 25.16 -13.93
C GLN A 52 -5.65 25.34 -13.16
N PHE A 53 -5.64 25.12 -11.84
CA PHE A 53 -4.46 25.22 -10.98
C PHE A 53 -3.94 23.86 -10.48
N GLN A 54 -4.55 22.75 -10.90
CA GLN A 54 -4.13 21.41 -10.48
C GLN A 54 -2.80 20.96 -11.11
N ASN A 55 -2.31 21.68 -12.12
CA ASN A 55 -0.98 21.51 -12.71
C ASN A 55 0.03 22.61 -12.26
N ASP A 56 -0.38 23.54 -11.38
CA ASP A 56 0.54 24.54 -10.80
C ASP A 56 1.25 23.92 -9.58
N LYS A 57 2.52 23.52 -9.76
CA LYS A 57 3.37 22.94 -8.71
C LYS A 57 3.46 23.81 -7.46
N GLU A 58 3.46 25.13 -7.59
CA GLU A 58 3.57 26.03 -6.44
C GLU A 58 2.31 25.98 -5.59
N ILE A 59 1.14 26.04 -6.24
CA ILE A 59 -0.15 25.96 -5.57
C ILE A 59 -0.34 24.58 -4.94
N VAL A 60 -0.09 23.50 -5.68
CA VAL A 60 -0.19 22.13 -5.16
C VAL A 60 0.68 21.98 -3.91
N ARG A 61 1.96 22.38 -3.98
CA ARG A 61 2.90 22.29 -2.85
C ARG A 61 2.42 23.10 -1.65
N ALA A 62 1.96 24.34 -1.86
CA ALA A 62 1.50 25.21 -0.78
C ALA A 62 0.29 24.59 -0.05
N VAL A 63 -0.69 24.08 -0.82
CA VAL A 63 -1.89 23.42 -0.30
C VAL A 63 -1.53 22.19 0.53
N ILE A 64 -0.64 21.32 0.03
CA ILE A 64 -0.21 20.12 0.75
C ILE A 64 0.52 20.47 2.05
N LYS A 65 1.47 21.41 2.01
CA LYS A 65 2.22 21.83 3.20
C LYS A 65 1.29 22.38 4.28
N GLN A 66 0.28 23.16 3.89
CA GLN A 66 -0.71 23.70 4.81
C GLN A 66 -1.60 22.62 5.43
N ASP A 67 -2.06 21.63 4.66
CA ASP A 67 -2.89 20.54 5.19
C ASP A 67 -2.12 19.62 6.13
N ILE A 68 -0.86 19.32 5.81
CA ILE A 68 0.03 18.55 6.68
C ILE A 68 0.28 19.31 7.99
N ALA A 69 0.55 20.62 7.93
CA ALA A 69 0.70 21.46 9.12
C ALA A 69 -0.58 21.49 9.98
N ALA A 70 -1.74 21.46 9.33
CA ALA A 70 -3.05 21.36 9.98
C ALA A 70 -3.44 19.91 10.40
N LYS A 71 -2.53 18.94 10.29
CA LYS A 71 -2.74 17.51 10.62
C LYS A 71 -3.85 16.82 9.82
N ARG A 72 -4.16 17.32 8.62
CA ARG A 72 -5.15 16.75 7.68
C ARG A 72 -4.54 15.74 6.69
N GLY A 73 -3.21 15.67 6.62
CA GLY A 73 -2.46 14.73 5.79
C GLY A 73 -2.36 15.17 4.32
N ILE A 74 -1.94 14.24 3.45
CA ILE A 74 -1.61 14.53 2.04
C ILE A 74 -2.77 14.31 1.05
N GLY A 75 -4.01 14.14 1.55
CA GLY A 75 -5.15 13.68 0.75
C GLY A 75 -5.54 14.56 -0.43
N LEU A 76 -5.21 15.86 -0.40
CA LEU A 76 -5.49 16.80 -1.51
C LEU A 76 -4.61 16.54 -2.74
N LEU A 77 -3.51 15.79 -2.61
CA LEU A 77 -2.59 15.49 -3.71
C LEU A 77 -3.28 14.70 -4.83
N LYS A 78 -4.35 13.96 -4.51
CA LYS A 78 -5.17 13.24 -5.51
C LYS A 78 -5.83 14.14 -6.54
N PHE A 79 -5.99 15.43 -6.22
CA PHE A 79 -6.57 16.42 -7.14
C PHE A 79 -5.50 17.09 -7.99
N ALA A 80 -4.20 16.87 -7.73
CA ALA A 80 -3.18 17.31 -8.68
C ALA A 80 -3.33 16.56 -10.00
N SER A 81 -2.97 17.22 -11.09
CA SER A 81 -2.98 16.62 -12.43
C SER A 81 -2.09 15.36 -12.50
N GLU A 82 -2.36 14.51 -13.50
CA GLU A 82 -1.56 13.31 -13.71
C GLU A 82 -0.09 13.65 -13.95
N GLU A 83 0.19 14.75 -14.66
CA GLU A 83 1.54 15.25 -14.92
C GLU A 83 2.30 15.54 -13.63
N ILE A 84 1.66 16.17 -12.63
CA ILE A 84 2.26 16.40 -11.31
C ILE A 84 2.45 15.10 -10.53
N ARG A 85 1.49 14.17 -10.61
CA ARG A 85 1.56 12.89 -9.91
C ARG A 85 2.53 11.89 -10.54
N ALA A 86 2.90 12.10 -11.81
CA ALA A 86 3.94 11.36 -12.52
C ALA A 86 5.33 12.02 -12.43
N ASP A 87 5.41 13.27 -11.99
CA ASP A 87 6.67 13.97 -11.80
C ASP A 87 7.43 13.39 -10.60
N LYS A 88 8.46 12.61 -10.89
CA LYS A 88 9.26 11.91 -9.87
C LYS A 88 9.86 12.87 -8.85
N ASP A 89 10.48 13.97 -9.28
CA ASP A 89 11.16 14.90 -8.38
C ASP A 89 10.17 15.60 -7.45
N PHE A 90 9.02 16.02 -7.99
CA PHE A 90 7.95 16.59 -7.19
C PHE A 90 7.39 15.57 -6.20
N MET A 91 7.16 14.33 -6.63
CA MET A 91 6.63 13.28 -5.78
C MET A 91 7.63 12.81 -4.71
N LEU A 92 8.94 12.90 -4.95
CA LEU A 92 9.98 12.72 -3.93
C LEU A 92 9.92 13.82 -2.87
N GLU A 93 9.70 15.08 -3.26
CA GLU A 93 9.43 16.16 -2.32
C GLU A 93 8.20 15.80 -1.45
N MET A 94 7.11 15.33 -2.06
CA MET A 94 5.89 14.96 -1.35
C MET A 94 6.10 13.80 -0.37
N LEU A 95 6.86 12.76 -0.75
CA LEU A 95 7.21 11.64 0.13
C LEU A 95 8.00 12.08 1.36
N SER A 96 8.83 13.11 1.23
CA SER A 96 9.59 13.66 2.37
C SER A 96 8.70 14.34 3.41
N LEU A 97 7.52 14.84 3.00
CA LEU A 97 6.54 15.47 3.89
C LEU A 97 5.64 14.41 4.54
N ASP A 98 5.10 13.51 3.72
CA ASP A 98 4.25 12.40 4.12
C ASP A 98 4.41 11.26 3.12
N ASN A 99 5.00 10.15 3.54
CA ASN A 99 5.28 9.03 2.65
C ASN A 99 4.01 8.29 2.16
N TRP A 100 2.82 8.63 2.67
CA TRP A 100 1.55 8.22 2.06
C TRP A 100 1.31 8.85 0.68
N ALA A 101 2.16 9.78 0.24
CA ALA A 101 2.13 10.31 -1.13
C ALA A 101 2.23 9.20 -2.20
N LEU A 102 2.84 8.05 -1.87
CA LEU A 102 2.93 6.91 -2.79
C LEU A 102 1.57 6.47 -3.34
N ASP A 103 0.51 6.51 -2.52
CA ASP A 103 -0.85 6.16 -2.96
C ASP A 103 -1.35 7.05 -4.11
N LYS A 104 -0.87 8.30 -4.14
CA LYS A 104 -1.27 9.30 -5.15
C LYS A 104 -0.27 9.39 -6.30
N ALA A 105 0.85 8.70 -6.26
CA ALA A 105 1.78 8.66 -7.39
C ALA A 105 1.11 8.00 -8.62
N SER A 106 1.64 8.30 -9.81
CA SER A 106 1.24 7.61 -11.04
C SER A 106 1.56 6.12 -10.97
N ASP A 107 0.92 5.33 -11.82
CA ASP A 107 1.15 3.88 -11.87
C ASP A 107 2.60 3.56 -12.28
N GLU A 108 3.22 4.39 -13.12
CA GLU A 108 4.64 4.27 -13.48
C GLU A 108 5.56 4.43 -12.27
N LEU A 109 5.30 5.43 -11.41
CA LEU A 109 6.08 5.62 -10.18
C LEU A 109 5.80 4.53 -9.14
N LYS A 110 4.57 3.99 -9.10
CA LYS A 110 4.23 2.84 -8.25
C LYS A 110 4.86 1.53 -8.73
N ASP A 111 5.30 1.46 -9.98
CA ASP A 111 6.11 0.36 -10.53
C ASP A 111 7.62 0.66 -10.50
N ASP A 112 8.04 1.87 -10.13
CA ASP A 112 9.43 2.22 -9.90
C ASP A 112 9.90 1.70 -8.53
N LYS A 113 10.76 0.68 -8.56
CA LYS A 113 11.28 0.01 -7.36
C LYS A 113 12.00 0.98 -6.42
N GLU A 114 12.84 1.86 -6.96
CA GLU A 114 13.62 2.78 -6.13
C GLU A 114 12.69 3.81 -5.47
N PHE A 115 11.73 4.34 -6.22
CA PHE A 115 10.73 5.26 -5.69
C PHE A 115 9.89 4.62 -4.57
N VAL A 116 9.41 3.40 -4.76
CA VAL A 116 8.65 2.64 -3.75
C VAL A 116 9.49 2.36 -2.50
N LEU A 117 10.75 1.94 -2.64
CA LEU A 117 11.65 1.70 -1.51
C LEU A 117 11.92 2.99 -0.72
N GLN A 118 12.06 4.13 -1.40
CA GLN A 118 12.18 5.43 -0.73
C GLN A 118 10.92 5.78 0.08
N ALA A 119 9.73 5.52 -0.47
CA ALA A 119 8.48 5.71 0.27
C ALA A 119 8.41 4.84 1.54
N MET A 120 8.88 3.59 1.49
CA MET A 120 8.84 2.67 2.63
C MET A 120 9.74 3.11 3.80
N LYS A 121 10.85 3.79 3.49
CA LYS A 121 11.78 4.38 4.47
C LYS A 121 11.22 5.61 5.22
N GLY A 122 10.04 6.10 4.84
CA GLY A 122 9.45 7.32 5.39
C GLY A 122 8.93 7.22 6.83
N LYS A 123 8.01 8.11 7.22
CA LYS A 123 7.53 8.21 8.62
C LYS A 123 6.40 7.24 8.98
N TYR A 124 5.58 6.86 8.02
CA TYR A 124 4.40 6.03 8.23
C TYR A 124 4.60 4.64 7.63
N ALA A 125 3.88 3.64 8.17
CA ALA A 125 3.81 2.35 7.50
C ALA A 125 3.05 2.52 6.18
N ILE A 126 3.61 1.97 5.11
CA ILE A 126 3.01 2.02 3.77
C ILE A 126 2.44 0.65 3.45
N PRO A 127 1.15 0.55 3.12
CA PRO A 127 0.57 -0.67 2.60
C PRO A 127 1.31 -1.16 1.35
N LEU A 128 1.63 -2.46 1.29
CA LEU A 128 2.31 -3.06 0.15
C LEU A 128 1.46 -2.98 -1.14
N ASP A 129 0.13 -2.87 -1.01
CA ASP A 129 -0.80 -2.71 -2.12
C ASP A 129 -0.73 -1.33 -2.81
N PHE A 130 0.03 -0.37 -2.30
CA PHE A 130 0.30 0.87 -3.03
C PHE A 130 1.31 0.67 -4.16
N ALA A 131 2.17 -0.36 -4.05
CA ALA A 131 3.09 -0.73 -5.12
C ALA A 131 2.37 -1.53 -6.23
N SER A 132 2.96 -1.58 -7.41
CA SER A 132 2.47 -2.39 -8.52
C SER A 132 2.41 -3.88 -8.17
N LEU A 133 1.57 -4.66 -8.87
CA LEU A 133 1.52 -6.12 -8.67
C LEU A 133 2.87 -6.82 -8.86
N ARG A 134 3.72 -6.27 -9.74
CA ARG A 134 5.08 -6.77 -9.98
C ARG A 134 5.95 -6.55 -8.74
N LEU A 135 5.93 -5.35 -8.17
CA LEU A 135 6.72 -5.00 -6.98
C LEU A 135 6.20 -5.61 -5.69
N ARG A 136 4.90 -5.93 -5.60
CA ARG A 136 4.35 -6.73 -4.48
C ARG A 136 4.94 -8.14 -4.40
N LYS A 137 5.54 -8.62 -5.49
CA LYS A 137 6.26 -9.89 -5.58
C LYS A 137 7.78 -9.68 -5.61
N ASP A 138 8.23 -8.43 -5.62
CA ASP A 138 9.65 -8.11 -5.59
C ASP A 138 10.18 -8.30 -4.17
N LYS A 139 11.18 -9.16 -4.08
CA LYS A 139 11.85 -9.55 -2.85
C LYS A 139 12.25 -8.37 -1.97
N ASP A 140 12.94 -7.39 -2.55
CA ASP A 140 13.53 -6.30 -1.75
C ASP A 140 12.42 -5.39 -1.22
N VAL A 141 11.39 -5.17 -2.04
CA VAL A 141 10.21 -4.36 -1.66
C VAL A 141 9.42 -5.03 -0.54
N VAL A 142 9.18 -6.34 -0.62
CA VAL A 142 8.46 -7.10 0.41
C VAL A 142 9.23 -7.10 1.73
N LEU A 143 10.54 -7.36 1.68
CA LEU A 143 11.38 -7.37 2.87
C LEU A 143 11.48 -6.00 3.54
N GLU A 144 11.64 -4.94 2.75
CA GLU A 144 11.68 -3.57 3.26
C GLU A 144 10.34 -3.21 3.92
N ASN A 145 9.21 -3.60 3.32
CA ASN A 145 7.88 -3.37 3.89
C ASN A 145 7.72 -4.05 5.25
N ILE A 146 8.03 -5.35 5.32
CA ILE A 146 7.93 -6.16 6.53
C ILE A 146 8.86 -5.61 7.61
N SER A 147 10.12 -5.34 7.26
CA SER A 147 11.12 -4.80 8.19
C SER A 147 10.67 -3.47 8.81
N ASN A 148 10.13 -2.57 7.99
CA ASN A 148 9.62 -1.29 8.46
C ASN A 148 8.37 -1.43 9.34
N GLU A 149 7.44 -2.33 9.00
CA GLU A 149 6.26 -2.61 9.82
C GLU A 149 6.63 -3.17 11.20
N ILE A 150 7.60 -4.09 11.24
CA ILE A 150 8.17 -4.66 12.45
C ILE A 150 8.85 -3.58 13.30
N LEU A 151 9.74 -2.78 12.70
CA LEU A 151 10.45 -1.68 13.37
C LEU A 151 9.48 -0.65 13.98
N ARG A 152 8.42 -0.28 13.25
CA ARG A 152 7.41 0.67 13.73
C ARG A 152 6.54 0.09 14.84
N THR A 153 6.12 -1.16 14.71
CA THR A 153 5.36 -1.85 15.77
C THR A 153 6.18 -1.94 17.05
N MET A 154 7.50 -2.17 16.94
CA MET A 154 8.42 -2.07 18.07
C MET A 154 8.47 -0.66 18.63
N GLN A 155 8.69 0.39 17.81
CA GLN A 155 8.75 1.78 18.28
C GLN A 155 7.47 2.21 19.00
N TYR A 156 6.30 1.78 18.53
CA TYR A 156 5.02 2.08 19.17
C TYR A 156 4.84 1.35 20.51
N LYS A 157 5.24 0.07 20.59
CA LYS A 157 5.18 -0.71 21.84
C LYS A 157 6.30 -0.37 22.84
N LEU A 158 7.46 0.12 22.39
CA LEU A 158 8.58 0.57 23.24
C LEU A 158 8.37 1.95 23.89
N LYS A 159 7.18 2.55 23.75
CA LYS A 159 6.76 3.66 24.62
C LYS A 159 6.34 3.19 26.02
N CYS A 160 6.22 1.87 26.22
CA CYS A 160 6.15 1.23 27.52
C CYS A 160 7.57 0.78 27.90
N ASP A 161 8.02 1.13 29.10
CA ASP A 161 9.29 0.72 29.67
C ASP A 161 9.46 -0.81 29.58
N ILE A 162 10.33 -1.24 28.67
CA ILE A 162 10.81 -2.63 28.60
C ILE A 162 12.31 -2.57 28.84
N GLU A 163 12.70 -2.61 30.11
CA GLU A 163 14.09 -2.63 30.56
C GLU A 163 14.83 -3.93 30.16
N ASN A 164 14.10 -4.95 29.66
CA ASN A 164 14.63 -6.30 29.42
C ASN A 164 14.76 -6.66 27.92
N LYS A 165 15.99 -7.01 27.49
CA LYS A 165 16.35 -7.47 26.13
C LYS A 165 15.52 -8.67 25.65
N GLU A 166 15.10 -9.55 26.55
CA GLU A 166 14.40 -10.79 26.23
C GLU A 166 12.93 -10.55 25.87
N GLN A 167 12.26 -9.65 26.61
CA GLN A 167 10.91 -9.19 26.31
C GLN A 167 10.83 -8.44 24.98
N LYS A 168 11.90 -7.69 24.64
CA LYS A 168 12.05 -7.09 23.32
C LYS A 168 12.05 -8.18 22.26
N ARG A 169 12.93 -9.18 22.35
CA ARG A 169 13.04 -10.30 21.37
C ARG A 169 11.73 -11.06 21.16
N GLU A 170 11.02 -11.41 22.22
CA GLU A 170 9.75 -12.14 22.11
C GLU A 170 8.66 -11.31 21.41
N LEU A 171 8.62 -10.00 21.66
CA LEU A 171 7.70 -9.11 20.99
C LEU A 171 8.03 -8.92 19.51
N ILE A 172 9.32 -8.90 19.15
CA ILE A 172 9.78 -8.90 17.74
C ILE A 172 9.25 -10.15 17.06
N LYS A 173 9.45 -11.32 17.67
CA LYS A 173 9.01 -12.62 17.17
C LYS A 173 7.50 -12.67 16.95
N GLN A 174 6.70 -12.28 17.94
CA GLN A 174 5.23 -12.30 17.84
C GLN A 174 4.70 -11.34 16.76
N ASN A 175 5.34 -10.18 16.58
CA ASN A 175 4.95 -9.24 15.52
C ASN A 175 5.36 -9.77 14.13
N ILE A 176 6.56 -10.34 14.00
CA ILE A 176 7.04 -11.01 12.78
C ILE A 176 6.06 -12.14 12.41
N GLU A 177 5.77 -13.04 13.34
CA GLU A 177 4.83 -14.14 13.14
C GLU A 177 3.44 -13.63 12.76
N SER A 178 2.91 -12.60 13.42
CA SER A 178 1.58 -12.05 13.12
C SER A 178 1.50 -11.35 11.75
N ILE A 179 2.55 -10.62 11.35
CA ILE A 179 2.61 -9.92 10.06
C ILE A 179 2.77 -10.94 8.93
N LEU A 180 3.64 -11.93 9.11
CA LEU A 180 3.88 -12.99 8.14
C LEU A 180 2.65 -13.92 8.00
N LEU A 181 2.02 -14.34 9.09
CA LEU A 181 0.77 -15.11 9.07
C LEU A 181 -0.39 -14.37 8.37
N LYS A 182 -0.34 -13.03 8.30
CA LYS A 182 -1.34 -12.20 7.59
C LYS A 182 -0.98 -11.89 6.14
N LYS A 183 0.30 -11.96 5.75
CA LYS A 183 0.79 -11.43 4.45
C LYS A 183 1.58 -12.41 3.58
N CYS A 184 2.22 -13.45 4.12
CA CYS A 184 3.07 -14.39 3.36
C CYS A 184 3.12 -15.78 4.00
N ASP A 185 2.77 -16.82 3.22
CA ASP A 185 2.80 -18.23 3.63
C ASP A 185 4.03 -18.98 3.10
N ASP A 186 5.22 -18.43 3.33
CA ASP A 186 6.46 -19.00 2.81
C ASP A 186 7.24 -19.77 3.90
N LYS A 187 7.51 -21.06 3.64
CA LYS A 187 8.28 -21.95 4.54
C LYS A 187 9.71 -21.48 4.72
N ASP A 188 10.29 -20.79 3.74
CA ASP A 188 11.65 -20.27 3.85
C ASP A 188 11.72 -19.04 4.75
N ILE A 189 10.63 -18.27 4.86
CA ILE A 189 10.50 -17.20 5.85
C ILE A 189 10.28 -17.81 7.24
N LEU A 190 9.40 -18.79 7.40
CA LEU A 190 9.22 -19.51 8.68
C LEU A 190 10.52 -20.16 9.16
N LYS A 191 11.32 -20.74 8.26
CA LYS A 191 12.63 -21.32 8.58
C LYS A 191 13.69 -20.26 8.90
N ALA A 192 13.73 -19.16 8.13
CA ALA A 192 14.58 -18.02 8.45
C ALA A 192 14.23 -17.40 9.81
N VAL A 193 12.94 -17.42 10.19
CA VAL A 193 12.41 -16.98 11.48
C VAL A 193 12.72 -17.98 12.60
N GLU A 194 12.60 -19.29 12.40
CA GLU A 194 13.05 -20.30 13.36
C GLU A 194 14.55 -20.22 13.62
N GLU A 195 15.34 -19.88 12.59
CA GLU A 195 16.77 -19.63 12.72
C GLU A 195 17.09 -18.31 13.44
N THR A 196 16.13 -17.38 13.61
CA THR A 196 16.31 -16.16 14.43
C THR A 196 16.49 -16.42 15.93
N GLN A 197 16.26 -17.65 16.40
CA GLN A 197 16.62 -18.09 17.75
C GLN A 197 18.12 -17.91 18.07
N LYS A 198 18.99 -17.72 17.06
CA LYS A 198 20.45 -17.61 17.21
C LYS A 198 21.01 -16.19 17.11
N TYR A 199 20.25 -15.20 16.67
CA TYR A 199 20.79 -13.89 16.30
C TYR A 199 20.47 -12.82 17.34
N GLU A 200 21.47 -12.00 17.66
CA GLU A 200 21.34 -11.06 18.78
C GLU A 200 20.69 -9.73 18.38
N ASN A 201 20.64 -9.41 17.09
CA ASN A 201 20.13 -8.14 16.57
C ASN A 201 19.53 -8.24 15.15
N LEU A 202 18.82 -7.18 14.75
CA LEU A 202 18.10 -7.05 13.48
C LEU A 202 19.03 -7.02 12.25
N GLU A 203 20.27 -6.56 12.40
CA GLU A 203 21.24 -6.48 11.29
C GLU A 203 21.68 -7.87 10.80
N GLU A 204 21.86 -8.85 11.70
CA GLU A 204 22.21 -10.23 11.31
C GLU A 204 21.06 -10.95 10.58
N ILE A 205 19.82 -10.70 10.99
CA ILE A 205 18.61 -11.25 10.35
C ILE A 205 18.51 -10.74 8.91
N LEU A 206 18.67 -9.43 8.71
CA LEU A 206 18.64 -8.81 7.37
C LEU A 206 19.80 -9.27 6.47
N LYS A 207 20.94 -9.67 7.04
CA LYS A 207 22.11 -10.16 6.28
C LYS A 207 21.91 -11.56 5.69
N LYS A 208 21.14 -12.43 6.35
CA LYS A 208 20.87 -13.82 5.90
C LYS A 208 19.59 -13.99 5.08
N VAL A 209 18.59 -13.15 5.27
CA VAL A 209 17.36 -13.11 4.47
C VAL A 209 17.62 -12.65 3.01
N LYS A 210 18.87 -12.32 2.67
CA LYS A 210 19.39 -12.09 1.30
C LYS A 210 19.39 -13.34 0.38
N GLY A 211 18.88 -14.51 0.78
CA GLY A 211 18.73 -15.70 -0.09
C GLY A 211 17.50 -15.65 -1.01
N ASP A 212 17.64 -16.08 -2.27
CA ASP A 212 16.63 -15.98 -3.35
C ASP A 212 15.25 -16.56 -2.95
N PHE A 213 14.18 -15.76 -3.01
CA PHE A 213 12.82 -16.23 -2.70
C PHE A 213 12.22 -16.85 -3.96
N THR A 214 12.21 -18.18 -4.02
CA THR A 214 11.64 -18.93 -5.13
C THR A 214 10.27 -19.48 -4.78
N ASN A 215 9.35 -19.50 -5.77
CA ASN A 215 8.04 -20.16 -5.70
C ASN A 215 8.11 -21.46 -4.84
N PRO A 216 7.24 -21.66 -3.83
CA PRO A 216 7.29 -22.81 -2.92
C PRO A 216 7.05 -24.18 -3.59
N PHE A 217 6.75 -24.18 -4.90
CA PHE A 217 6.59 -25.35 -5.75
C PHE A 217 7.68 -25.48 -6.84
N LYS A 218 8.66 -24.56 -6.87
CA LYS A 218 9.76 -24.58 -7.84
C LYS A 218 10.61 -25.83 -7.54
N GLU A 219 10.48 -26.85 -8.39
CA GLU A 219 11.18 -28.16 -8.34
C GLU A 219 10.49 -29.30 -7.54
N GLU A 220 9.30 -29.11 -6.97
CA GLU A 220 8.66 -30.16 -6.15
C GLU A 220 7.78 -31.13 -6.96
N LYS A 221 7.79 -32.41 -6.56
CA LYS A 221 6.94 -33.44 -7.18
C LYS A 221 5.48 -33.25 -6.74
N ILE A 222 4.52 -33.51 -7.63
CA ILE A 222 3.06 -33.36 -7.39
C ILE A 222 2.58 -33.98 -6.06
N LYS A 223 3.19 -35.09 -5.60
CA LYS A 223 2.83 -35.73 -4.33
C LYS A 223 3.10 -34.85 -3.10
N GLU A 224 4.17 -34.06 -3.12
CA GLU A 224 4.55 -33.13 -2.05
C GLU A 224 3.70 -31.85 -2.11
N ILE A 225 3.43 -31.36 -3.34
CA ILE A 225 2.50 -30.26 -3.62
C ILE A 225 1.12 -30.54 -3.03
N LEU A 226 0.59 -31.75 -3.25
CA LEU A 226 -0.72 -32.16 -2.72
C LEU A 226 -0.75 -32.17 -1.18
N LYS A 227 0.33 -32.61 -0.52
CA LYS A 227 0.42 -32.60 0.94
C LYS A 227 0.39 -31.17 1.49
N LYS A 228 1.15 -30.25 0.88
CA LYS A 228 1.17 -28.83 1.28
C LYS A 228 -0.20 -28.16 1.08
N ILE A 229 -0.86 -28.45 -0.03
CA ILE A 229 -2.20 -27.91 -0.33
C ILE A 229 -3.26 -28.52 0.59
N GLU A 230 -3.07 -29.75 1.06
CA GLU A 230 -3.96 -30.37 2.05
C GLU A 230 -3.89 -29.67 3.41
N GLU A 231 -2.70 -29.23 3.83
CA GLU A 231 -2.47 -28.46 5.05
C GLU A 231 -2.92 -27.00 4.90
N LYS A 232 -2.62 -26.36 3.75
CA LYS A 232 -2.92 -24.94 3.50
C LYS A 232 -3.30 -24.67 2.04
N PRO A 233 -4.60 -24.70 1.70
CA PRO A 233 -5.07 -24.50 0.32
C PRO A 233 -4.79 -23.11 -0.27
N SER A 234 -4.65 -22.07 0.56
CA SER A 234 -4.38 -20.68 0.11
C SER A 234 -3.06 -20.52 -0.63
N LEU A 235 -2.12 -21.46 -0.45
CA LEU A 235 -0.82 -21.48 -1.13
C LEU A 235 -0.92 -21.51 -2.65
N LEU A 236 -2.05 -21.98 -3.18
CA LEU A 236 -2.30 -22.08 -4.63
C LEU A 236 -2.26 -20.71 -5.33
N GLU A 237 -2.50 -19.60 -4.63
CA GLU A 237 -2.39 -18.23 -5.16
C GLU A 237 -0.99 -17.94 -5.72
N TYR A 238 0.03 -18.49 -5.07
CA TYR A 238 1.45 -18.25 -5.35
C TYR A 238 2.06 -19.29 -6.29
N ALA A 239 1.30 -20.32 -6.66
CA ALA A 239 1.80 -21.36 -7.54
C ALA A 239 2.00 -20.85 -8.97
N ASP A 240 3.00 -21.40 -9.67
CA ASP A 240 3.21 -21.14 -11.09
C ASP A 240 2.03 -21.66 -11.91
N GLU A 241 1.87 -21.12 -13.12
CA GLU A 241 0.74 -21.41 -14.00
C GLU A 241 0.59 -22.90 -14.31
N GLU A 242 1.69 -23.66 -14.34
CA GLU A 242 1.66 -25.12 -14.54
C GLU A 242 0.90 -25.85 -13.42
N ILE A 243 1.14 -25.47 -12.16
CA ILE A 243 0.46 -26.03 -10.99
C ILE A 243 -1.00 -25.55 -10.92
N LYS A 244 -1.26 -24.29 -11.29
CA LYS A 244 -2.62 -23.75 -11.41
C LYS A 244 -3.43 -24.37 -12.55
N ASN A 245 -2.75 -25.02 -13.50
CA ASN A 245 -3.33 -25.83 -14.58
C ASN A 245 -3.40 -27.33 -14.25
N ASP A 246 -2.86 -27.78 -13.11
CA ASP A 246 -2.95 -29.19 -12.73
C ASP A 246 -4.32 -29.48 -12.09
N LYS A 247 -5.17 -30.16 -12.86
CA LYS A 247 -6.54 -30.49 -12.46
C LYS A 247 -6.63 -31.26 -11.13
N LYS A 248 -5.68 -32.16 -10.86
CA LYS A 248 -5.66 -32.97 -9.63
C LYS A 248 -5.36 -32.11 -8.42
N VAL A 249 -4.40 -31.19 -8.56
CA VAL A 249 -4.04 -30.22 -7.53
C VAL A 249 -5.22 -29.29 -7.22
N ILE A 250 -5.86 -28.74 -8.26
CA ILE A 250 -7.01 -27.83 -8.11
C ILE A 250 -8.20 -28.51 -7.43
N LEU A 251 -8.58 -29.72 -7.87
CA LEU A 251 -9.68 -30.46 -7.24
C LEU A 251 -9.40 -30.80 -5.79
N SER A 252 -8.15 -31.11 -5.43
CA SER A 252 -7.75 -31.37 -4.05
C SER A 252 -7.84 -30.10 -3.18
N ALA A 253 -7.42 -28.95 -3.71
CA ALA A 253 -7.49 -27.67 -3.02
C ALA A 253 -8.95 -27.23 -2.76
N ILE A 254 -9.80 -27.34 -3.79
CA ILE A 254 -11.22 -26.93 -3.73
C ILE A 254 -11.99 -27.72 -2.67
N LYS A 255 -11.71 -29.02 -2.53
CA LYS A 255 -12.32 -29.87 -1.48
C LYS A 255 -12.05 -29.38 -0.06
N LYS A 256 -10.95 -28.67 0.16
CA LYS A 256 -10.60 -28.09 1.47
C LYS A 256 -11.07 -26.65 1.61
N ALA A 257 -10.96 -25.85 0.55
CA ALA A 257 -11.32 -24.45 0.56
C ALA A 257 -11.82 -23.99 -0.82
N TRP A 258 -13.14 -23.90 -1.01
CA TRP A 258 -13.74 -23.61 -2.32
C TRP A 258 -13.24 -22.30 -2.96
N TYR A 259 -12.91 -21.28 -2.15
CA TYR A 259 -12.48 -19.96 -2.63
C TYR A 259 -11.17 -19.99 -3.44
N VAL A 260 -10.39 -21.08 -3.35
CA VAL A 260 -9.15 -21.27 -4.11
C VAL A 260 -9.41 -21.53 -5.59
N PHE A 261 -10.66 -21.84 -5.97
CA PHE A 261 -11.10 -21.92 -7.37
C PHE A 261 -10.73 -20.68 -8.18
N ARG A 262 -10.72 -19.49 -7.55
CA ARG A 262 -10.33 -18.23 -8.20
C ARG A 262 -8.90 -18.25 -8.75
N PHE A 263 -8.03 -19.09 -8.20
CA PHE A 263 -6.62 -19.22 -8.57
C PHE A 263 -6.37 -20.27 -9.65
N ALA A 264 -7.37 -21.12 -9.94
CA ALA A 264 -7.26 -22.06 -11.05
C ALA A 264 -7.14 -21.33 -12.39
N SER A 265 -6.44 -21.96 -13.32
CA SER A 265 -6.30 -21.44 -14.68
C SER A 265 -7.65 -21.16 -15.33
N LYS A 266 -7.66 -20.30 -16.36
CA LYS A 266 -8.89 -20.01 -17.12
C LYS A 266 -9.52 -21.29 -17.68
N GLN A 267 -8.70 -22.25 -18.11
CA GLN A 267 -9.12 -23.53 -18.65
C GLN A 267 -9.82 -24.38 -17.59
N LEU A 268 -9.23 -24.53 -16.40
CA LEU A 268 -9.82 -25.32 -15.32
C LEU A 268 -11.03 -24.64 -14.67
N ARG A 269 -11.12 -23.31 -14.70
CA ARG A 269 -12.34 -22.61 -14.28
C ARG A 269 -13.54 -22.81 -15.22
N ALA A 270 -13.29 -23.28 -16.44
CA ALA A 270 -14.32 -23.70 -17.39
C ALA A 270 -14.50 -25.23 -17.44
N ASP A 271 -13.66 -25.99 -16.72
CA ASP A 271 -13.77 -27.45 -16.66
C ASP A 271 -14.98 -27.86 -15.83
N ARG A 272 -15.84 -28.69 -16.43
CA ARG A 272 -17.11 -29.12 -15.82
C ARG A 272 -16.92 -29.79 -14.46
N GLU A 273 -15.89 -30.61 -14.30
CA GLU A 273 -15.64 -31.35 -13.06
C GLU A 273 -15.15 -30.42 -11.95
N VAL A 274 -14.28 -29.47 -12.29
CA VAL A 274 -13.77 -28.45 -11.36
C VAL A 274 -14.89 -27.51 -10.90
N VAL A 275 -15.75 -27.07 -11.82
CA VAL A 275 -16.91 -26.21 -11.49
C VAL A 275 -17.91 -26.94 -10.59
N LEU A 276 -18.20 -28.21 -10.87
CA LEU A 276 -19.09 -29.03 -10.04
C LEU A 276 -18.53 -29.24 -8.62
N ALA A 277 -17.20 -29.32 -8.47
CA ALA A 277 -16.57 -29.42 -7.15
C ALA A 277 -16.77 -28.17 -6.28
N VAL A 278 -16.97 -26.99 -6.88
CA VAL A 278 -17.30 -25.74 -6.19
C VAL A 278 -18.81 -25.66 -5.89
N GLY A 279 -19.65 -26.15 -6.80
CA GLY A 279 -21.11 -26.08 -6.71
C GLY A 279 -21.73 -26.77 -5.49
N GLY A 280 -21.01 -27.69 -4.82
CA GLY A 280 -21.44 -28.28 -3.55
C GLY A 280 -21.40 -27.34 -2.33
N TYR A 281 -20.80 -26.15 -2.48
CA TYR A 281 -20.65 -25.14 -1.42
C TYR A 281 -21.40 -23.82 -1.72
N ILE A 282 -22.16 -23.79 -2.82
CA ILE A 282 -23.04 -22.69 -3.21
C ILE A 282 -24.48 -23.23 -3.16
N VAL A 283 -24.99 -23.42 -1.94
CA VAL A 283 -26.43 -23.55 -1.64
C VAL A 283 -26.74 -22.62 -0.49
#